data_AF-A0A560DFX2-F1
#
_entry.id   AF-A0A560DFX2-F1
#
_cell.length_a   1.000
_cell.length_b   1.000
_cell.length_c   1.000
_cell.angle_alpha   90.00
_cell.angle_beta   90.00
_cell.angle_gamma   90.00
#
_symmetry.space_group_name_H-M   'P 1'
#
loop_
_entity.id
_entity.type
_entity.pdbx_description
1 polymer ?
#
loop_
_entity_poly.entity_id
_entity_poly.type
_entity_poly.pdbx_seq_one_letter_code
_entity_poly.pdbx_strand_id
1 'polypeptide(L)'
;MRYVVRWAACLAMALFSAGCDLSSTQGVGTRLYPADVAAQTDLQNAYVGEICQQAGIQPTAFDGVTSCGPNPYDAATWWLFVQAGMNDIDQRCDAYLAWLDDAQRSREPVLNELALASATAQTIMRSTGVGANPITIAGAAFGLAAGTFTNVQSRLILTMPHSTIQAVVLSRQKEYRDRLIGTATTKPVAIVSRPAALYALRSYLRLCMPMTIETEINNTIATFERNGADGLEKGSLISPRSAGVPFTPASLVQKPPRAPVTPVPEEFSQFFDEKVLSKEDAQFALNALCFDKNTVTSALPRKTLALMLVDIYEATRSTPKPTADHVISKTERLSIITQPDCGDALNFFEKFTFANTTLQDADGNTLNAANLAAFIDLLNLSGPSAAIPNTTKLGSQTLRDKIRAVRTEQGQLDLVPNAPTQATPALIASLRKLKPKPAAPAAPTNGAANPAPGATPNAAPAATQKQ
;
A
#
# COMPACT_ATOMS: atom_id res chain seq x y z
N MET A 1 -8.06 31.17 -24.40
CA MET A 1 -7.04 30.53 -23.52
C MET A 1 -7.24 30.78 -22.03
N ARG A 2 -7.50 32.02 -21.57
CA ARG A 2 -7.67 32.31 -20.12
C ARG A 2 -8.79 31.53 -19.41
N TYR A 3 -9.87 31.18 -20.12
CA TYR A 3 -10.97 30.38 -19.56
C TYR A 3 -10.60 28.89 -19.41
N VAL A 4 -9.83 28.33 -20.33
CA VAL A 4 -9.43 26.90 -20.30
C VAL A 4 -8.48 26.62 -19.12
N VAL A 5 -7.55 27.54 -18.85
CA VAL A 5 -6.63 27.44 -17.71
C VAL A 5 -7.38 27.51 -16.37
N ARG A 6 -8.45 28.31 -16.27
CA ARG A 6 -9.30 28.38 -15.07
C ARG A 6 -10.06 27.08 -14.81
N TRP A 7 -10.60 26.47 -15.85
CA TRP A 7 -11.31 25.19 -15.73
C TRP A 7 -10.38 24.04 -15.33
N ALA A 8 -9.18 23.97 -15.91
CA ALA A 8 -8.20 22.94 -15.56
C ALA A 8 -7.73 23.05 -14.09
N ALA A 9 -7.55 24.27 -13.57
CA ALA A 9 -7.15 24.48 -12.18
C ALA A 9 -8.27 24.08 -11.19
N CYS A 10 -9.54 24.38 -11.49
CA CYS A 10 -10.66 23.97 -10.64
C CYS A 10 -10.86 22.45 -10.62
N LEU A 11 -10.69 21.77 -11.75
CA LEU A 11 -10.79 20.30 -11.85
C LEU A 11 -9.68 19.60 -11.06
N ALA A 12 -8.44 20.09 -11.16
CA ALA A 12 -7.33 19.56 -10.37
C ALA A 12 -7.58 19.71 -8.87
N MET A 13 -8.13 20.85 -8.42
CA MET A 13 -8.38 21.10 -7.00
C MET A 13 -9.53 20.22 -6.45
N ALA A 14 -10.57 19.96 -7.25
CA ALA A 14 -11.67 19.06 -6.85
C ALA A 14 -11.24 17.58 -6.76
N LEU A 15 -10.33 17.14 -7.65
CA LEU A 15 -9.78 15.78 -7.62
C LEU A 15 -8.89 15.51 -6.40
N PHE A 16 -8.15 16.52 -5.93
CA PHE A 16 -7.35 16.38 -4.70
C PHE A 16 -8.19 16.32 -3.42
N SER A 17 -9.38 16.93 -3.39
CA SER A 17 -10.27 16.86 -2.20
C SER A 17 -11.08 15.56 -2.09
N ALA A 18 -11.30 14.85 -3.20
CA ALA A 18 -12.12 13.63 -3.22
C ALA A 18 -11.33 12.35 -2.87
N GLY A 19 -10.00 12.40 -2.82
CA GLY A 19 -9.14 11.24 -2.51
C GLY A 19 -8.95 10.92 -1.03
N CYS A 20 -9.44 11.77 -0.12
CA CYS A 20 -9.39 11.52 1.31
C CYS A 20 -10.72 10.89 1.76
N ASP A 21 -10.81 9.56 1.68
CA ASP A 21 -11.89 8.83 2.35
C ASP A 21 -11.71 8.96 3.88
N LEU A 22 -12.37 9.96 4.46
CA LEU A 22 -12.45 10.19 5.90
C LEU A 22 -13.43 9.23 6.60
N SER A 23 -13.94 8.20 5.91
CA SER A 23 -14.77 7.14 6.49
C SER A 23 -13.95 6.18 7.36
N SER A 24 -13.18 6.71 8.31
CA SER A 24 -12.59 5.92 9.39
C SER A 24 -13.61 5.68 10.50
N THR A 25 -14.74 5.05 10.18
CA THR A 25 -15.58 4.38 11.19
C THR A 25 -15.09 2.96 11.46
N GLN A 26 -13.76 2.78 11.45
CA GLN A 26 -13.09 1.57 11.92
C GLN A 26 -12.78 1.71 13.41
N GLY A 27 -13.83 1.77 14.23
CA GLY A 27 -13.68 1.56 15.66
C GLY A 27 -13.28 0.11 15.93
N VAL A 28 -12.37 -0.12 16.89
CA VAL A 28 -12.06 -1.46 17.37
C VAL A 28 -13.37 -2.11 17.84
N GLY A 29 -13.80 -3.18 17.16
CA GLY A 29 -15.02 -3.93 17.50
C GLY A 29 -16.25 -3.72 16.59
N THR A 30 -16.17 -2.91 15.53
CA THR A 30 -17.30 -2.76 14.59
C THR A 30 -17.53 -3.99 13.69
N ARG A 31 -16.57 -4.93 13.64
CA ARG A 31 -16.70 -6.24 12.98
C ARG A 31 -16.28 -7.35 13.94
N LEU A 32 -17.27 -7.97 14.59
CA LEU A 32 -17.07 -9.09 15.54
C LEU A 32 -16.64 -10.40 14.85
N TYR A 33 -16.88 -10.52 13.54
CA TYR A 33 -16.45 -11.66 12.71
C TYR A 33 -15.71 -11.14 11.47
N PRO A 34 -14.40 -10.87 11.56
CA PRO A 34 -13.62 -10.65 10.34
C PRO A 34 -13.66 -11.94 9.51
N ALA A 35 -13.80 -11.84 8.20
CA ALA A 35 -13.68 -12.99 7.28
C ALA A 35 -12.27 -13.64 7.30
N ASP A 36 -11.39 -13.17 8.18
CA ASP A 36 -9.95 -13.40 8.18
C ASP A 36 -9.42 -13.94 9.53
N VAL A 37 -10.28 -14.60 10.33
CA VAL A 37 -9.87 -15.19 11.62
C VAL A 37 -8.73 -16.19 11.44
N ALA A 38 -8.72 -16.94 10.33
CA ALA A 38 -7.66 -17.90 10.02
C ALA A 38 -6.29 -17.21 9.85
N ALA A 39 -6.18 -16.19 8.99
CA ALA A 39 -4.90 -15.52 8.80
C ALA A 39 -4.45 -14.75 10.06
N GLN A 40 -5.39 -14.20 10.84
CA GLN A 40 -5.05 -13.61 12.14
C GLN A 40 -4.50 -14.63 13.13
N THR A 41 -5.02 -15.85 13.11
CA THR A 41 -4.52 -16.97 13.93
C THR A 41 -3.12 -17.38 13.47
N ASP A 42 -2.88 -17.44 12.16
CA ASP A 42 -1.56 -17.77 11.59
C ASP A 42 -0.53 -16.70 11.94
N LEU A 43 -0.87 -15.42 11.84
CA LEU A 43 0.00 -14.31 12.26
C LEU A 43 0.29 -14.35 13.75
N GLN A 44 -0.69 -14.70 14.58
CA GLN A 44 -0.48 -14.84 16.01
C GLN A 44 0.41 -16.04 16.34
N ASN A 45 0.29 -17.15 15.61
CA ASN A 45 1.14 -18.33 15.74
C ASN A 45 2.58 -18.02 15.34
N ALA A 46 2.78 -17.31 14.21
CA ALA A 46 4.08 -16.83 13.77
C ALA A 46 4.72 -15.92 14.82
N TYR A 47 3.99 -14.93 15.33
CA TYR A 47 4.47 -14.03 16.39
C TYR A 47 4.91 -14.79 17.64
N VAL A 48 4.10 -15.76 18.11
CA VAL A 48 4.48 -16.58 19.26
C VAL A 48 5.74 -17.38 18.97
N GLY A 49 5.87 -17.96 17.77
CA GLY A 49 7.06 -18.67 17.33
C GLY A 49 8.34 -17.83 17.41
N GLU A 50 8.29 -16.59 16.90
CA GLU A 50 9.43 -15.66 16.94
C GLU A 50 9.84 -15.30 18.38
N ILE A 51 8.87 -15.00 19.26
CA ILE A 51 9.18 -14.67 20.66
C ILE A 51 9.71 -15.89 21.43
N CYS A 52 9.21 -17.11 21.14
CA CYS A 52 9.79 -18.33 21.72
C CYS A 52 11.28 -18.45 21.33
N GLN A 53 11.61 -18.22 20.05
CA GLN A 53 13.00 -18.27 19.58
C GLN A 53 13.89 -17.21 20.25
N GLN A 54 13.38 -15.97 20.41
CA GLN A 54 14.08 -14.91 21.13
C GLN A 54 14.31 -15.26 22.61
N ALA A 55 13.40 -16.03 23.22
CA ALA A 55 13.54 -16.55 24.57
C ALA A 55 14.51 -17.76 24.67
N GLY A 56 15.10 -18.20 23.55
CA GLY A 56 15.95 -19.39 23.49
C GLY A 56 15.18 -20.71 23.60
N ILE A 57 13.86 -20.69 23.38
CA ILE A 57 12.98 -21.85 23.47
C ILE A 57 12.58 -22.28 22.06
N GLN A 58 12.74 -23.57 21.76
CA GLN A 58 12.28 -24.11 20.49
C GLN A 58 10.74 -24.11 20.44
N PRO A 59 10.12 -23.44 19.44
CA PRO A 59 8.68 -23.46 19.29
C PRO A 59 8.22 -24.87 18.89
N THR A 60 7.17 -25.36 19.53
CA THR A 60 6.52 -26.64 19.24
C THR A 60 5.09 -26.39 18.79
N ALA A 61 4.53 -27.28 17.97
CA ALA A 61 3.11 -27.25 17.63
C ALA A 61 2.37 -28.28 18.48
N PHE A 62 1.34 -27.85 19.19
CA PHE A 62 0.43 -28.72 19.94
C PHE A 62 -0.97 -28.51 19.39
N ASP A 63 -1.56 -29.54 18.76
CA ASP A 63 -2.90 -29.48 18.17
C ASP A 63 -3.09 -28.31 17.17
N GLY A 64 -2.08 -28.08 16.32
CA GLY A 64 -2.07 -26.97 15.35
C GLY A 64 -1.82 -25.58 15.96
N VAL A 65 -1.56 -25.49 17.26
CA VAL A 65 -1.32 -24.25 17.99
C VAL A 65 0.16 -24.15 18.38
N THR A 66 0.84 -23.07 18.01
CA THR A 66 2.24 -22.84 18.42
C THR A 66 2.34 -22.60 19.92
N SER A 67 3.21 -23.36 20.59
CA SER A 67 3.58 -23.28 21.99
C SER A 67 5.09 -23.09 22.14
N CYS A 68 5.53 -22.50 23.25
CA CYS A 68 6.95 -22.51 23.60
C CYS A 68 7.21 -23.77 24.43
N GLY A 69 7.99 -24.73 23.93
CA GLY A 69 8.37 -25.94 24.67
C GLY A 69 7.36 -27.11 24.62
N PRO A 70 7.72 -28.29 25.16
CA PRO A 70 6.95 -29.52 24.98
C PRO A 70 5.66 -29.59 25.81
N ASN A 71 5.56 -28.81 26.90
CA ASN A 71 4.37 -28.75 27.73
C ASN A 71 3.69 -27.37 27.58
N PRO A 72 2.47 -27.29 27.03
CA PRO A 72 1.77 -26.02 26.82
C PRO A 72 1.30 -25.35 28.13
N TYR A 73 1.47 -25.99 29.28
CA TYR A 73 1.07 -25.47 30.59
C TYR A 73 2.24 -25.24 31.56
N ASP A 74 3.48 -25.23 31.07
CA ASP A 74 4.64 -24.97 31.92
C ASP A 74 4.80 -23.47 32.23
N ALA A 75 4.64 -23.11 33.50
CA ALA A 75 4.72 -21.75 33.98
C ALA A 75 6.10 -21.11 33.78
N ALA A 76 7.18 -21.90 33.91
CA ALA A 76 8.53 -21.39 33.75
C ALA A 76 8.81 -21.00 32.29
N THR A 77 8.37 -21.83 31.35
CA THR A 77 8.52 -21.56 29.92
C THR A 77 7.69 -20.35 29.47
N TRP A 78 6.44 -20.23 29.92
CA TRP A 78 5.62 -19.05 29.61
C TRP A 78 6.12 -17.77 30.27
N TRP A 79 6.76 -17.87 31.43
CA TRP A 79 7.43 -16.73 32.05
C TRP A 79 8.59 -16.20 31.19
N LEU A 80 9.47 -17.07 30.70
CA LEU A 80 10.56 -16.70 29.79
C LEU A 80 10.04 -16.09 28.49
N PHE A 81 8.95 -16.64 27.94
CA PHE A 81 8.27 -16.05 26.79
C PHE A 81 7.77 -14.63 27.07
N VAL A 82 7.13 -14.38 28.22
CA VAL A 82 6.66 -13.03 28.58
C VAL A 82 7.84 -12.08 28.77
N GLN A 83 8.94 -12.54 29.37
CA GLN A 83 10.13 -11.72 29.52
C GLN A 83 10.74 -11.31 28.17
N ALA A 84 10.88 -12.26 27.24
CA ALA A 84 11.35 -11.97 25.88
C ALA A 84 10.40 -11.02 25.15
N GLY A 85 9.08 -11.26 25.24
CA GLY A 85 8.08 -10.40 24.64
C GLY A 85 8.07 -8.98 25.23
N MET A 86 8.31 -8.81 26.52
CA MET A 86 8.48 -7.47 27.11
C MET A 86 9.71 -6.74 26.55
N ASN A 87 10.80 -7.45 26.29
CA ASN A 87 12.00 -6.86 25.69
C ASN A 87 11.78 -6.45 24.22
N ASP A 88 11.05 -7.25 23.42
CA ASP A 88 10.62 -6.85 22.06
C ASP A 88 9.73 -5.59 22.11
N ILE A 89 8.77 -5.55 23.05
CA ILE A 89 7.90 -4.38 23.25
C ILE A 89 8.73 -3.15 23.66
N ASP A 90 9.73 -3.29 24.53
CA ASP A 90 10.61 -2.19 24.93
C ASP A 90 11.36 -1.63 23.71
N GLN A 91 11.93 -2.48 22.86
CA GLN A 91 12.63 -2.03 21.67
C GLN A 91 11.71 -1.23 20.73
N ARG A 92 10.46 -1.70 20.54
CA ARG A 92 9.45 -1.00 19.73
C ARG A 92 9.00 0.30 20.39
N CYS A 93 8.86 0.30 21.71
CA CYS A 93 8.53 1.46 22.51
C CYS A 93 9.61 2.53 22.38
N ASP A 94 10.89 2.18 22.57
CA ASP A 94 12.02 3.09 22.44
C ASP A 94 12.14 3.64 21.02
N ALA A 95 11.93 2.80 20.00
CA ALA A 95 11.88 3.25 18.60
C ALA A 95 10.72 4.23 18.35
N TYR A 96 9.55 3.98 18.95
CA TYR A 96 8.41 4.89 18.88
C TYR A 96 8.69 6.22 19.60
N LEU A 97 9.31 6.20 20.77
CA LEU A 97 9.70 7.40 21.51
C LEU A 97 10.77 8.21 20.76
N ALA A 98 11.76 7.55 20.18
CA ALA A 98 12.77 8.20 19.33
C ALA A 98 12.15 8.82 18.08
N TRP A 99 11.20 8.13 17.44
CA TRP A 99 10.41 8.68 16.35
C TRP A 99 9.59 9.89 16.80
N LEU A 100 9.02 9.86 18.02
CA LEU A 100 8.25 10.97 18.58
C LEU A 100 9.13 12.21 18.81
N ASP A 101 10.36 12.05 19.34
CA ASP A 101 11.33 13.14 19.47
C ASP A 101 11.74 13.71 18.11
N ASP A 102 12.02 12.85 17.13
CA ASP A 102 12.33 13.28 15.75
C ASP A 102 11.15 14.05 15.13
N ALA A 103 9.92 13.55 15.30
CA ALA A 103 8.71 14.21 14.83
C ALA A 103 8.43 15.55 15.54
N GLN A 104 8.77 15.66 16.83
CA GLN A 104 8.70 16.93 17.57
C GLN A 104 9.73 17.92 17.02
N ARG A 105 10.97 17.48 16.77
CA ARG A 105 12.05 18.34 16.23
C ARG A 105 11.84 18.71 14.76
N SER A 106 11.22 17.84 13.98
CA SER A 106 10.90 18.10 12.57
C SER A 106 9.70 19.02 12.40
N ARG A 107 8.91 19.27 13.46
CA ARG A 107 7.74 20.16 13.41
C ARG A 107 8.12 21.57 12.99
N GLU A 108 9.13 22.17 13.60
CA GLU A 108 9.56 23.53 13.28
C GLU A 108 10.11 23.64 11.85
N PRO A 109 11.02 22.77 11.38
CA PRO A 109 11.45 22.75 9.98
C PRO A 109 10.31 22.57 8.98
N VAL A 110 9.37 21.64 9.23
CA VAL A 110 8.24 21.40 8.31
C VAL A 110 7.28 22.59 8.27
N LEU A 111 6.98 23.20 9.42
CA LEU A 111 6.18 24.42 9.47
C LEU A 111 6.90 25.60 8.80
N ASN A 112 8.22 25.70 8.97
CA ASN A 112 9.05 26.71 8.30
C ASN A 112 9.11 26.48 6.78
N GLU A 113 9.23 25.23 6.34
CA GLU A 113 9.21 24.87 4.92
C GLU A 113 7.84 25.15 4.30
N LEU A 114 6.73 24.85 4.98
CA LEU A 114 5.38 25.22 4.54
C LEU A 114 5.21 26.75 4.47
N ALA A 115 5.77 27.48 5.44
CA ALA A 115 5.76 28.94 5.42
C ALA A 115 6.60 29.51 4.25
N LEU A 116 7.79 28.95 4.00
CA LEU A 116 8.66 29.33 2.88
C LEU A 116 8.05 28.96 1.52
N ALA A 117 7.43 27.79 1.40
CA ALA A 117 6.71 27.37 0.20
C ALA A 117 5.52 28.29 -0.09
N SER A 118 4.75 28.65 0.94
CA SER A 118 3.67 29.63 0.83
C SER A 118 4.18 31.01 0.39
N ALA A 119 5.25 31.51 1.02
CA ALA A 119 5.86 32.80 0.67
C ALA A 119 6.42 32.79 -0.77
N THR A 120 7.03 31.69 -1.18
CA THR A 120 7.57 31.51 -2.54
C THR A 120 6.44 31.47 -3.57
N ALA A 121 5.37 30.71 -3.31
CA ALA A 121 4.20 30.66 -4.17
C ALA A 121 3.54 32.04 -4.34
N GLN A 122 3.41 32.81 -3.24
CA GLN A 122 2.90 34.18 -3.27
C GLN A 122 3.79 35.11 -4.09
N THR A 123 5.11 34.98 -3.96
CA THR A 123 6.09 35.78 -4.71
C THR A 123 6.02 35.49 -6.21
N ILE A 124 5.92 34.21 -6.59
CA ILE A 124 5.77 33.79 -8.00
C ILE A 124 4.47 34.36 -8.58
N MET A 125 3.34 34.22 -7.89
CA MET A 125 2.05 34.75 -8.37
C MET A 125 2.08 36.29 -8.49
N ARG A 126 2.74 36.98 -7.56
CA ARG A 126 2.93 38.44 -7.65
C ARG A 126 3.80 38.84 -8.84
N SER A 127 4.90 38.13 -9.07
CA SER A 127 5.84 38.40 -10.19
C SER A 127 5.23 38.14 -11.57
N THR A 128 4.26 37.22 -11.64
CA THR A 128 3.58 36.83 -12.88
C THR A 128 2.33 37.67 -13.18
N GLY A 129 2.06 38.70 -12.38
CA GLY A 129 0.92 39.61 -12.59
C GLY A 129 -0.44 38.98 -12.31
N VAL A 130 -0.48 37.92 -11.52
CA VAL A 130 -1.74 37.30 -11.09
C VAL A 130 -2.47 38.27 -10.15
N GLY A 131 -3.78 38.43 -10.34
CA GLY A 131 -4.60 39.31 -9.52
C GLY A 131 -4.57 38.93 -8.03
N ALA A 132 -4.97 39.86 -7.15
CA ALA A 132 -4.93 39.64 -5.71
C ALA A 132 -5.75 38.42 -5.23
N ASN A 133 -6.83 38.08 -5.93
CA ASN A 133 -7.75 37.00 -5.51
C ASN A 133 -7.13 35.59 -5.58
N PRO A 134 -6.41 35.18 -6.63
CA PRO A 134 -5.69 33.90 -6.59
C PRO A 134 -4.59 33.81 -5.52
N ILE A 135 -3.94 34.94 -5.20
CA ILE A 135 -2.89 34.99 -4.16
C ILE A 135 -3.49 34.70 -2.79
N THR A 136 -4.67 35.25 -2.49
CA THR A 136 -5.37 34.99 -1.22
C THR A 136 -5.88 33.56 -1.12
N ILE A 137 -6.34 32.96 -2.22
CA ILE A 137 -6.80 31.56 -2.23
C ILE A 137 -5.65 30.58 -1.97
N ALA A 138 -4.50 30.74 -2.62
CA ALA A 138 -3.35 29.88 -2.34
C ALA A 138 -2.82 30.09 -0.91
N GLY A 139 -2.80 31.34 -0.43
CA GLY A 139 -2.47 31.64 0.96
C GLY A 139 -3.40 30.94 1.97
N ALA A 140 -4.71 30.91 1.69
CA ALA A 140 -5.68 30.18 2.50
C ALA A 140 -5.48 28.66 2.45
N ALA A 141 -5.12 28.09 1.29
CA ALA A 141 -4.85 26.65 1.15
C ALA A 141 -3.59 26.22 1.92
N PHE A 142 -2.49 26.99 1.85
CA PHE A 142 -1.31 26.73 2.67
C PHE A 142 -1.56 26.98 4.16
N GLY A 143 -2.37 27.99 4.50
CA GLY A 143 -2.82 28.23 5.87
C GLY A 143 -3.65 27.07 6.43
N LEU A 144 -4.53 26.48 5.61
CA LEU A 144 -5.29 25.28 5.97
C LEU A 144 -4.38 24.05 6.10
N ALA A 145 -3.40 23.86 5.20
CA ALA A 145 -2.45 22.76 5.28
C ALA A 145 -1.56 22.85 6.53
N ALA A 146 -1.05 24.04 6.84
CA ALA A 146 -0.32 24.31 8.07
C ALA A 146 -1.23 24.14 9.31
N GLY A 147 -2.49 24.56 9.22
CA GLY A 147 -3.51 24.37 10.25
C GLY A 147 -3.85 22.90 10.49
N THR A 148 -3.99 22.08 9.44
CA THR A 148 -4.21 20.63 9.54
C THR A 148 -2.99 19.92 10.09
N PHE A 149 -1.79 20.27 9.62
CA PHE A 149 -0.54 19.75 10.18
C PHE A 149 -0.45 20.10 11.67
N THR A 150 -0.76 21.34 12.03
CA THR A 150 -0.80 21.78 13.43
C THR A 150 -1.87 21.05 14.22
N ASN A 151 -3.09 20.84 13.69
CA ASN A 151 -4.19 20.19 14.38
C ASN A 151 -3.96 18.68 14.58
N VAL A 152 -3.42 17.98 13.58
CA VAL A 152 -3.02 16.57 13.68
C VAL A 152 -1.88 16.43 14.71
N GLN A 153 -0.96 17.39 14.72
CA GLN A 153 0.19 17.45 15.63
C GLN A 153 -0.11 18.16 16.97
N SER A 154 -1.36 18.60 17.21
CA SER A 154 -1.79 19.25 18.46
C SER A 154 -2.25 18.25 19.53
N ARG A 155 -2.02 16.95 19.30
CA ARG A 155 -2.19 15.97 20.37
C ARG A 155 -1.23 16.29 21.52
N LEU A 156 -1.74 16.17 22.74
CA LEU A 156 -1.08 16.58 23.98
C LEU A 156 0.32 15.94 24.10
N ILE A 157 0.51 14.74 23.56
CA ILE A 157 1.82 14.05 23.60
C ILE A 157 2.94 14.77 22.83
N LEU A 158 2.62 15.69 21.92
CA LEU A 158 3.59 16.39 21.09
C LEU A 158 4.02 17.75 21.64
N THR A 159 3.32 18.24 22.68
CA THR A 159 3.69 19.48 23.38
C THR A 159 4.55 19.22 24.61
N MET A 160 4.62 17.98 25.08
CA MET A 160 5.41 17.63 26.26
C MET A 160 6.86 17.31 25.89
N PRO A 161 7.84 17.70 26.72
CA PRO A 161 9.22 17.32 26.53
C PRO A 161 9.35 15.80 26.45
N HIS A 162 10.12 15.31 25.47
CA HIS A 162 10.40 13.88 25.30
C HIS A 162 10.90 13.22 26.61
N SER A 163 11.70 13.92 27.40
CA SER A 163 12.21 13.42 28.69
C SER A 163 11.09 13.09 29.69
N THR A 164 10.00 13.86 29.71
CA THR A 164 8.86 13.62 30.60
C THR A 164 8.09 12.37 30.16
N ILE A 165 7.86 12.25 28.85
CA ILE A 165 7.17 11.09 28.27
C ILE A 165 7.98 9.82 28.52
N GLN A 166 9.28 9.87 28.25
CA GLN A 166 10.20 8.75 28.47
C GLN A 166 10.23 8.34 29.94
N ALA A 167 10.29 9.30 30.88
CA ALA A 167 10.26 9.00 32.31
C ALA A 167 8.96 8.29 32.75
N VAL A 168 7.80 8.77 32.26
CA VAL A 168 6.49 8.16 32.57
C VAL A 168 6.42 6.72 32.06
N VAL A 169 6.82 6.49 30.81
CA VAL A 169 6.77 5.16 30.18
C VAL A 169 7.72 4.19 30.89
N LEU A 170 8.99 4.58 31.10
CA LEU A 170 9.97 3.74 31.77
C LEU A 170 9.57 3.43 33.22
N SER A 171 9.01 4.40 33.93
CA SER A 171 8.50 4.20 35.29
C SER A 171 7.37 3.17 35.32
N ARG A 172 6.38 3.29 34.41
CA ARG A 172 5.25 2.34 34.34
C ARG A 172 5.68 0.95 33.90
N GLN A 173 6.60 0.87 32.94
CA GLN A 173 7.16 -0.40 32.51
C GLN A 173 7.90 -1.11 33.66
N LYS A 174 8.69 -0.37 34.42
CA LYS A 174 9.35 -0.89 35.62
C LYS A 174 8.35 -1.35 36.67
N GLU A 175 7.36 -0.53 37.00
CA GLU A 175 6.32 -0.87 37.98
C GLU A 175 5.55 -2.13 37.56
N TYR A 176 5.21 -2.25 36.28
CA TYR A 176 4.52 -3.42 35.75
C TYR A 176 5.39 -4.68 35.84
N ARG A 177 6.68 -4.59 35.50
CA ARG A 177 7.65 -5.68 35.68
C ARG A 177 7.77 -6.09 37.14
N ASP A 178 7.92 -5.13 38.05
CA ASP A 178 8.04 -5.39 39.49
C ASP A 178 6.76 -6.06 40.05
N ARG A 179 5.57 -5.71 39.51
CA ARG A 179 4.30 -6.38 39.85
C ARG A 179 4.20 -7.81 39.32
N LEU A 180 4.72 -8.07 38.12
CA LEU A 180 4.70 -9.41 37.50
C LEU A 180 5.70 -10.37 38.14
N ILE A 181 6.96 -9.91 38.32
CA ILE A 181 8.04 -10.68 38.95
C ILE A 181 7.72 -10.93 40.44
N GLY A 182 6.94 -10.04 41.04
CA GLY A 182 6.85 -9.97 42.49
C GLY A 182 8.07 -9.26 43.06
N THR A 183 7.92 -8.73 44.26
CA THR A 183 8.98 -8.10 45.03
C THR A 183 9.30 -8.99 46.24
N ALA A 184 10.25 -8.59 47.08
CA ALA A 184 10.51 -9.31 48.35
C ALA A 184 9.25 -9.49 49.22
N THR A 185 8.22 -8.66 49.02
CA THR A 185 6.96 -8.68 49.78
C THR A 185 5.76 -9.22 48.99
N THR A 186 5.88 -9.44 47.68
CA THR A 186 4.76 -9.88 46.83
C THR A 186 5.12 -11.10 46.00
N LYS A 187 4.20 -12.08 45.92
CA LYS A 187 4.44 -13.31 45.15
C LYS A 187 4.39 -13.02 43.63
N PRO A 188 5.23 -13.69 42.82
CA PRO A 188 5.16 -13.61 41.35
C PRO A 188 3.78 -14.02 40.84
N VAL A 189 3.33 -13.39 39.76
CA VAL A 189 2.11 -13.80 39.06
C VAL A 189 2.41 -15.04 38.23
N ALA A 190 1.73 -16.15 38.51
CA ALA A 190 1.91 -17.39 37.74
C ALA A 190 1.26 -17.28 36.36
N ILE A 191 2.07 -17.27 35.31
CA ILE A 191 1.62 -17.24 33.91
C ILE A 191 1.73 -18.67 33.36
N VAL A 192 0.62 -19.41 33.40
CA VAL A 192 0.62 -20.86 33.11
C VAL A 192 0.17 -21.21 31.70
N SER A 193 -0.26 -20.24 30.89
CA SER A 193 -0.88 -20.51 29.59
C SER A 193 -0.65 -19.41 28.57
N ARG A 194 -0.70 -19.78 27.28
CA ARG A 194 -0.64 -18.86 26.14
C ARG A 194 -1.56 -17.64 26.27
N PRO A 195 -2.87 -17.76 26.55
CA PRO A 195 -3.74 -16.59 26.66
C PRO A 195 -3.36 -15.67 27.82
N ALA A 196 -2.90 -16.22 28.95
CA ALA A 196 -2.42 -15.40 30.08
C ALA A 196 -1.15 -14.63 29.71
N ALA A 197 -0.22 -15.28 29.02
CA ALA A 197 1.00 -14.65 28.52
C ALA A 197 0.71 -13.52 27.52
N LEU A 198 -0.15 -13.78 26.53
CA LEU A 198 -0.56 -12.77 25.55
C LEU A 198 -1.32 -11.60 26.19
N TYR A 199 -2.12 -11.87 27.21
CA TYR A 199 -2.80 -10.82 27.98
C TYR A 199 -1.80 -9.93 28.73
N ALA A 200 -0.78 -10.51 29.36
CA ALA A 200 0.29 -9.77 30.02
C ALA A 200 1.04 -8.87 29.03
N LEU A 201 1.47 -9.43 27.88
CA LEU A 201 2.17 -8.67 26.83
C LEU A 201 1.32 -7.54 26.26
N ARG A 202 0.02 -7.77 25.98
CA ARG A 202 -0.88 -6.70 25.52
C ARG A 202 -1.05 -5.60 26.56
N SER A 203 -1.15 -5.98 27.83
CA SER A 203 -1.26 -5.00 28.93
C SER A 203 0.02 -4.17 29.07
N TYR A 204 1.18 -4.80 28.86
CA TYR A 204 2.47 -4.12 28.83
C TYR A 204 2.60 -3.15 27.63
N LEU A 205 2.25 -3.60 26.42
CA LEU A 205 2.25 -2.77 25.21
C LEU A 205 1.37 -1.53 25.36
N ARG A 206 0.24 -1.64 26.09
CA ARG A 206 -0.63 -0.49 26.33
C ARG A 206 0.08 0.66 27.06
N LEU A 207 1.09 0.38 27.87
CA LEU A 207 1.83 1.40 28.63
C LEU A 207 2.58 2.39 27.71
N CYS A 208 3.01 1.94 26.53
CA CYS A 208 3.69 2.80 25.56
C CYS A 208 2.77 3.40 24.49
N MET A 209 1.46 3.13 24.55
CA MET A 209 0.54 3.69 23.58
C MET A 209 0.27 5.17 23.87
N PRO A 210 0.16 6.02 22.82
CA PRO A 210 -0.02 7.46 23.00
C PRO A 210 -1.22 7.84 23.89
N MET A 211 -2.36 7.15 23.75
CA MET A 211 -3.55 7.43 24.55
C MET A 211 -3.32 7.18 26.05
N THR A 212 -2.57 6.14 26.40
CA THR A 212 -2.26 5.82 27.79
C THR A 212 -1.29 6.84 28.37
N ILE A 213 -0.25 7.21 27.61
CA ILE A 213 0.71 8.25 28.03
C ILE A 213 -0.01 9.58 28.32
N GLU A 214 -0.89 10.04 27.42
CA GLU A 214 -1.66 11.28 27.63
C GLU A 214 -2.55 11.20 28.87
N THR A 215 -3.25 10.07 29.05
CA THR A 215 -4.13 9.84 30.21
C THR A 215 -3.33 9.85 31.51
N GLU A 216 -2.17 9.20 31.54
CA GLU A 216 -1.28 9.13 32.69
C GLU A 216 -0.74 10.50 33.09
N ILE A 217 -0.35 11.32 32.11
CA ILE A 217 0.13 12.66 32.41
C ILE A 217 -1.00 13.56 32.90
N ASN A 218 -2.17 13.50 32.27
CA ASN A 218 -3.35 14.24 32.73
C ASN A 218 -3.74 13.84 34.16
N ASN A 219 -3.70 12.54 34.48
CA ASN A 219 -3.96 12.05 35.83
C ASN A 219 -2.91 12.54 36.83
N THR A 220 -1.64 12.62 36.42
CA THR A 220 -0.56 13.15 37.27
C THR A 220 -0.77 14.61 37.59
N ILE A 221 -1.07 15.43 36.58
CA ILE A 221 -1.35 16.87 36.75
C ILE A 221 -2.58 17.05 37.65
N ALA A 222 -3.67 16.35 37.37
CA ALA A 222 -4.89 16.44 38.16
C ALA A 222 -4.70 15.99 39.62
N THR A 223 -3.86 14.97 39.85
CA THR A 223 -3.54 14.51 41.22
C THR A 223 -2.70 15.54 41.95
N PHE A 224 -1.71 16.14 41.28
CA PHE A 224 -0.89 17.20 41.85
C PHE A 224 -1.71 18.45 42.19
N GLU A 225 -2.60 18.88 41.30
CA GLU A 225 -3.49 20.03 41.54
C GLU A 225 -4.43 19.79 42.73
N ARG A 226 -4.92 18.57 42.92
CA ARG A 226 -5.86 18.24 44.02
C ARG A 226 -5.18 18.03 45.36
N ASN A 227 -4.01 17.40 45.37
CA ASN A 227 -3.41 16.87 46.60
C ASN A 227 -2.05 17.51 46.91
N GLY A 228 -1.57 18.46 46.10
CA GLY A 228 -0.26 19.08 46.25
C GLY A 228 0.89 18.08 46.10
N ALA A 229 2.07 18.45 46.60
CA ALA A 229 3.26 17.60 46.56
C ALA A 229 3.10 16.30 47.37
N ASP A 230 2.33 16.33 48.45
CA ASP A 230 2.07 15.16 49.31
C ASP A 230 1.24 14.09 48.58
N GLY A 231 0.42 14.49 47.60
CA GLY A 231 -0.29 13.59 46.70
C GLY A 231 0.61 12.78 45.77
N LEU A 232 1.88 13.14 45.63
CA LEU A 232 2.82 12.46 44.75
C LEU A 232 3.51 11.25 45.41
N GLU A 233 3.53 11.14 46.75
CA GLU A 233 4.28 10.07 47.43
C GLU A 233 3.66 8.67 47.27
N LYS A 234 2.35 8.56 47.00
CA LYS A 234 1.66 7.29 46.73
C LYS A 234 1.27 7.18 45.26
N GLY A 235 2.25 6.86 44.41
CA GLY A 235 2.01 6.48 43.02
C GLY A 235 2.25 7.57 41.98
N SER A 236 2.98 8.65 42.31
CA SER A 236 3.42 9.61 41.29
C SER A 236 4.43 9.00 40.33
N LEU A 237 4.24 9.37 39.06
CA LEU A 237 5.06 9.06 37.90
C LEU A 237 6.39 9.80 37.84
N ILE A 238 6.54 10.86 38.64
CA ILE A 238 7.77 11.66 38.72
C ILE A 238 8.17 11.70 40.19
N SER A 239 9.17 10.89 40.56
CA SER A 239 9.84 11.15 41.83
C SER A 239 10.51 12.52 41.72
N PRO A 240 10.36 13.43 42.71
CA PRO A 240 11.10 14.69 42.72
C PRO A 240 12.62 14.49 42.68
N ARG A 241 13.13 13.27 42.97
CA ARG A 241 14.54 12.90 42.79
C ARG A 241 14.95 12.63 41.35
N SER A 242 14.03 12.21 40.48
CA SER A 242 14.30 11.95 39.05
C SER A 242 14.18 13.19 38.16
N ALA A 243 13.58 14.28 38.66
CA ALA A 243 13.41 15.54 37.92
C ALA A 243 14.68 16.43 37.84
N GLY A 244 15.85 15.92 38.23
CA GLY A 244 17.10 16.70 38.23
C GLY A 244 18.38 15.90 37.99
N VAL A 245 18.29 14.59 37.72
CA VAL A 245 19.45 13.79 37.35
C VAL A 245 19.49 13.72 35.82
N PRO A 246 20.50 14.31 35.15
CA PRO A 246 20.64 14.15 33.71
C PRO A 246 20.80 12.66 33.41
N PHE A 247 19.81 12.10 32.71
CA PHE A 247 19.94 10.77 32.12
C PHE A 247 21.07 10.85 31.08
N THR A 248 22.21 10.28 31.43
CA THR A 248 23.24 9.96 30.44
C THR A 248 22.74 8.72 29.71
N PRO A 249 22.40 8.79 28.40
CA PRO A 249 21.99 7.61 27.67
C PRO A 249 23.11 6.57 27.76
N ALA A 250 22.83 5.42 28.38
CA ALA A 250 23.81 4.36 28.64
C ALA A 250 24.36 3.74 27.34
N SER A 251 23.74 4.06 26.21
CA SER A 251 24.19 3.69 24.88
C SER A 251 24.00 4.90 23.98
N LEU A 252 25.06 5.37 23.33
CA LEU A 252 24.91 6.19 22.14
C LEU A 252 24.06 5.37 21.18
N VAL A 253 22.90 5.90 20.79
CA VAL A 253 22.07 5.30 19.73
C VAL A 253 22.94 5.30 18.47
N GLN A 254 23.71 4.23 18.28
CA GLN A 254 24.38 3.97 17.03
C GLN A 254 23.25 3.66 16.07
N LYS A 255 23.07 4.55 15.09
CA LYS A 255 22.21 4.29 13.96
C LYS A 255 22.59 2.89 13.46
N PRO A 256 21.66 1.91 13.46
CA PRO A 256 22.00 0.56 13.09
C PRO A 256 22.73 0.61 11.75
N PRO A 257 23.87 -0.09 11.60
CA PRO A 257 24.66 -0.04 10.38
C PRO A 257 23.72 -0.38 9.23
N ARG A 258 23.48 0.62 8.36
CA ARG A 258 22.56 0.47 7.22
C ARG A 258 23.11 -0.70 6.40
N ALA A 259 22.29 -1.73 6.19
CA ALA A 259 22.70 -2.85 5.36
C ALA A 259 23.25 -2.31 4.03
N PRO A 260 24.39 -2.84 3.54
CA PRO A 260 24.96 -2.38 2.29
C PRO A 260 23.91 -2.53 1.19
N VAL A 261 23.62 -1.44 0.49
CA VAL A 261 22.66 -1.43 -0.60
C VAL A 261 23.23 -2.30 -1.73
N THR A 262 22.53 -3.37 -2.06
CA THR A 262 22.83 -4.21 -3.22
C THR A 262 22.64 -3.37 -4.49
N PRO A 263 23.71 -3.15 -5.28
CA PRO A 263 23.59 -2.32 -6.48
C PRO A 263 22.67 -2.99 -7.51
N VAL A 264 21.99 -2.16 -8.32
CA VAL A 264 21.21 -2.64 -9.47
C VAL A 264 22.11 -3.49 -10.39
N PRO A 265 21.63 -4.64 -10.91
CA PRO A 265 22.33 -5.37 -11.94
C PRO A 265 22.71 -4.47 -13.12
N GLU A 266 23.93 -4.60 -13.64
CA GLU A 266 24.47 -3.76 -14.73
C GLU A 266 23.58 -3.80 -15.99
N GLU A 267 22.86 -4.90 -16.20
CA GLU A 267 21.91 -5.04 -17.30
C GLU A 267 20.71 -4.07 -17.23
N PHE A 268 20.36 -3.59 -16.03
CA PHE A 268 19.23 -2.69 -15.80
C PHE A 268 19.62 -1.27 -15.40
N SER A 269 20.87 -1.04 -14.98
CA SER A 269 21.31 0.28 -14.48
C SER A 269 21.17 1.39 -15.52
N GLN A 270 21.24 1.06 -16.81
CA GLN A 270 21.04 2.02 -17.91
C GLN A 270 19.60 2.56 -18.03
N PHE A 271 18.60 1.89 -17.43
CA PHE A 271 17.20 2.32 -17.51
C PHE A 271 16.81 3.24 -16.34
N PHE A 272 17.74 3.61 -15.45
CA PHE A 272 17.47 4.45 -14.30
C PHE A 272 18.49 5.57 -14.19
N ASP A 273 18.03 6.80 -13.99
CA ASP A 273 18.91 7.98 -13.79
C ASP A 273 19.58 7.95 -12.40
N GLU A 274 18.98 7.26 -11.43
CA GLU A 274 19.48 7.19 -10.05
C GLU A 274 20.70 6.27 -9.91
N LYS A 275 21.89 6.87 -9.73
CA LYS A 275 23.16 6.13 -9.52
C LYS A 275 23.22 5.25 -8.28
N VAL A 276 22.35 5.47 -7.29
CA VAL A 276 22.38 4.81 -5.96
C VAL A 276 21.10 4.00 -5.71
N LEU A 277 20.49 3.49 -6.78
CA LEU A 277 19.26 2.70 -6.68
C LEU A 277 19.57 1.30 -6.12
N SER A 278 18.70 0.79 -5.23
CA SER A 278 18.80 -0.58 -4.74
C SER A 278 18.30 -1.57 -5.79
N LYS A 279 18.82 -2.79 -5.78
CA LYS A 279 18.32 -3.89 -6.63
C LYS A 279 16.82 -4.12 -6.40
N GLU A 280 16.37 -4.04 -5.17
CA GLU A 280 14.97 -4.26 -4.78
C GLU A 280 14.06 -3.17 -5.35
N ASP A 281 14.46 -1.90 -5.27
CA ASP A 281 13.70 -0.78 -5.84
C ASP A 281 13.62 -0.85 -7.37
N ALA A 282 14.74 -1.22 -8.03
CA ALA A 282 14.77 -1.41 -9.47
C ALA A 282 13.85 -2.56 -9.90
N GLN A 283 13.89 -3.69 -9.19
CA GLN A 283 13.01 -4.82 -9.47
C GLN A 283 11.54 -4.47 -9.21
N PHE A 284 11.24 -3.71 -8.17
CA PHE A 284 9.88 -3.26 -7.87
C PHE A 284 9.33 -2.37 -8.99
N ALA A 285 10.15 -1.43 -9.49
CA ALA A 285 9.80 -0.60 -10.63
C ALA A 285 9.56 -1.43 -11.91
N LEU A 286 10.46 -2.37 -12.23
CA LEU A 286 10.31 -3.25 -13.39
C LEU A 286 9.07 -4.15 -13.28
N ASN A 287 8.80 -4.72 -12.10
CA ASN A 287 7.60 -5.52 -11.86
C ASN A 287 6.33 -4.70 -12.01
N ALA A 288 6.34 -3.44 -11.56
CA ALA A 288 5.22 -2.53 -11.75
C ALA A 288 4.99 -2.15 -13.24
N LEU A 289 6.00 -2.30 -14.10
CA LEU A 289 5.90 -2.27 -15.57
C LEU A 289 5.49 -3.62 -16.19
N CYS A 290 5.18 -4.62 -15.37
CA CYS A 290 4.79 -5.98 -15.77
C CYS A 290 5.94 -6.83 -16.34
N PHE A 291 7.17 -6.57 -15.89
CA PHE A 291 8.35 -7.32 -16.33
C PHE A 291 8.24 -8.83 -16.02
N ASP A 292 7.84 -9.19 -14.80
CA ASP A 292 7.69 -10.57 -14.34
C ASP A 292 6.74 -11.40 -15.23
N LYS A 293 5.59 -10.84 -15.62
CA LYS A 293 4.60 -11.51 -16.49
C LYS A 293 5.14 -11.86 -17.87
N ASN A 294 6.11 -11.09 -18.35
CA ASN A 294 6.73 -11.32 -19.66
C ASN A 294 7.95 -12.23 -19.58
N THR A 295 8.63 -12.33 -18.43
CA THR A 295 9.80 -13.22 -18.34
C THR A 295 9.45 -14.69 -18.54
N VAL A 296 8.23 -15.11 -18.20
CA VAL A 296 7.78 -16.50 -18.37
C VAL A 296 7.34 -16.79 -19.81
N THR A 297 6.80 -15.78 -20.50
CA THR A 297 6.10 -15.96 -21.78
C THR A 297 6.92 -15.50 -22.99
N SER A 298 7.92 -14.63 -22.79
CA SER A 298 8.75 -14.10 -23.86
C SER A 298 10.08 -14.83 -23.96
N ALA A 299 10.50 -15.15 -25.19
CA ALA A 299 11.84 -15.67 -25.48
C ALA A 299 12.90 -14.55 -25.56
N LEU A 300 12.58 -13.34 -25.11
CA LEU A 300 13.41 -12.16 -25.29
C LEU A 300 14.50 -12.08 -24.21
N PRO A 301 15.70 -11.60 -24.54
CA PRO A 301 16.68 -11.24 -23.52
C PRO A 301 16.08 -10.22 -22.53
N ARG A 302 16.36 -10.41 -21.24
CA ARG A 302 15.82 -9.58 -20.14
C ARG A 302 16.01 -8.08 -20.38
N LYS A 303 17.19 -7.68 -20.87
CA LYS A 303 17.51 -6.30 -21.22
C LYS A 303 16.59 -5.74 -22.31
N THR A 304 16.34 -6.52 -23.37
CA THR A 304 15.46 -6.13 -24.48
C THR A 304 14.00 -6.04 -24.03
N LEU A 305 13.58 -6.93 -23.13
CA LEU A 305 12.25 -6.87 -22.53
C LEU A 305 12.07 -5.62 -21.65
N ALA A 306 13.07 -5.28 -20.83
CA ALA A 306 13.02 -4.07 -20.01
C ALA A 306 12.92 -2.82 -20.89
N LEU A 307 13.76 -2.71 -21.94
CA LEU A 307 13.70 -1.61 -22.90
C LEU A 307 12.31 -1.48 -23.54
N MET A 308 11.74 -2.58 -24.04
CA MET A 308 10.37 -2.59 -24.59
C MET A 308 9.35 -1.99 -23.60
N LEU A 309 9.40 -2.41 -22.34
CA LEU A 309 8.41 -1.99 -21.34
C LEU A 309 8.57 -0.51 -20.97
N VAL A 310 9.81 -0.01 -20.95
CA VAL A 310 10.10 1.42 -20.79
C VAL A 310 9.56 2.21 -21.97
N ASP A 311 9.78 1.76 -23.21
CA ASP A 311 9.25 2.43 -24.42
C ASP A 311 7.73 2.52 -24.40
N ILE A 312 7.06 1.45 -23.97
CA ILE A 312 5.60 1.42 -23.83
C ILE A 312 5.15 2.37 -22.72
N TYR A 313 5.86 2.43 -21.59
CA TYR A 313 5.57 3.35 -20.49
C TYR A 313 5.66 4.81 -20.95
N GLU A 314 6.77 5.18 -21.59
CA GLU A 314 6.99 6.52 -22.13
C GLU A 314 5.90 6.86 -23.15
N ALA A 315 5.63 5.97 -24.12
CA ALA A 315 4.58 6.20 -25.11
C ALA A 315 3.17 6.37 -24.49
N THR A 316 2.92 5.78 -23.32
CA THR A 316 1.63 5.88 -22.61
C THR A 316 1.47 7.23 -21.92
N ARG A 317 2.52 7.77 -21.29
CA ARG A 317 2.43 8.94 -20.42
C ARG A 317 2.62 10.24 -21.20
N SER A 318 1.64 10.62 -22.01
CA SER A 318 1.76 11.74 -22.96
C SER A 318 1.92 13.16 -22.38
N THR A 319 2.01 13.40 -21.06
CA THR A 319 2.22 14.75 -20.50
C THR A 319 2.84 14.78 -19.09
N PRO A 320 3.90 15.58 -18.86
CA PRO A 320 4.68 16.29 -19.88
C PRO A 320 5.34 15.28 -20.83
N LYS A 321 5.53 15.67 -22.10
CA LYS A 321 6.07 14.79 -23.16
C LYS A 321 7.26 14.01 -22.60
N PRO A 322 7.21 12.67 -22.56
CA PRO A 322 8.36 11.89 -22.14
C PRO A 322 9.52 12.28 -23.05
N THR A 323 10.66 12.60 -22.46
CA THR A 323 11.92 12.48 -23.19
C THR A 323 12.00 11.01 -23.57
N ALA A 324 12.03 10.71 -24.87
CA ALA A 324 12.25 9.35 -25.35
C ALA A 324 13.75 9.01 -25.14
N ASP A 325 14.16 9.01 -23.88
CA ASP A 325 15.54 8.80 -23.44
C ASP A 325 15.76 7.36 -22.96
N HIS A 326 14.70 6.57 -22.83
CA HIS A 326 14.72 5.20 -22.33
C HIS A 326 15.21 5.11 -20.88
N VAL A 327 15.11 6.20 -20.11
CA VAL A 327 15.61 6.33 -18.75
C VAL A 327 14.47 6.72 -17.81
N ILE A 328 14.20 5.87 -16.84
CA ILE A 328 13.24 6.13 -15.77
C ILE A 328 13.87 7.10 -14.76
N SER A 329 13.37 8.32 -14.73
CA SER A 329 13.70 9.29 -13.69
C SER A 329 13.14 8.88 -12.32
N LYS A 330 13.68 9.46 -11.23
CA LYS A 330 13.18 9.22 -9.87
C LYS A 330 11.67 9.46 -9.74
N THR A 331 11.16 10.53 -10.36
CA THR A 331 9.74 10.89 -10.31
C THR A 331 8.87 9.88 -11.07
N GLU A 332 9.34 9.38 -12.20
CA GLU A 332 8.66 8.33 -12.96
C GLU A 332 8.66 7.02 -12.18
N ARG A 333 9.79 6.62 -11.61
CA ARG A 333 9.89 5.44 -10.75
C ARG A 333 8.87 5.50 -9.62
N LEU A 334 8.82 6.61 -8.87
CA LEU A 334 7.84 6.79 -7.78
C LEU A 334 6.38 6.69 -8.27
N SER A 335 6.10 7.11 -9.51
CA SER A 335 4.76 6.97 -10.09
C SER A 335 4.45 5.57 -10.62
N ILE A 336 5.46 4.81 -11.03
CA ILE A 336 5.35 3.44 -11.51
C ILE A 336 5.08 2.52 -10.30
N ILE A 337 5.85 2.68 -9.22
CA ILE A 337 5.78 1.82 -8.04
C ILE A 337 4.47 1.96 -7.24
N THR A 338 3.76 3.07 -7.40
CA THR A 338 2.46 3.30 -6.73
C THR A 338 1.29 2.66 -7.48
N GLN A 339 1.52 2.12 -8.68
CA GLN A 339 0.49 1.44 -9.44
C GLN A 339 0.16 0.06 -8.82
N PRO A 340 -1.08 -0.44 -8.96
CA PRO A 340 -1.49 -1.76 -8.44
C PRO A 340 -0.72 -2.91 -9.13
N ASP A 341 -0.98 -4.17 -8.76
CA ASP A 341 -0.40 -5.31 -9.49
C ASP A 341 -0.84 -5.31 -10.98
N CYS A 342 -0.03 -5.92 -11.85
CA CYS A 342 -0.30 -6.02 -13.28
C CYS A 342 -1.49 -6.94 -13.61
N GLY A 343 -1.80 -7.91 -12.76
CA GLY A 343 -2.88 -8.88 -13.01
C GLY A 343 -2.68 -9.59 -14.36
N ASP A 344 -3.68 -9.47 -15.23
CA ASP A 344 -3.71 -10.05 -16.59
C ASP A 344 -2.98 -9.18 -17.66
N ALA A 345 -2.54 -7.98 -17.29
CA ALA A 345 -1.84 -7.08 -18.21
C ALA A 345 -0.39 -7.53 -18.45
N LEU A 346 0.06 -7.39 -19.69
CA LEU A 346 1.44 -7.67 -20.09
C LEU A 346 2.30 -6.43 -20.19
N ASN A 347 1.76 -5.22 -20.04
CA ASN A 347 2.56 -4.00 -20.00
C ASN A 347 1.82 -2.88 -19.26
N PHE A 348 2.52 -1.76 -19.04
CA PHE A 348 1.96 -0.60 -18.36
C PHE A 348 0.74 -0.02 -19.07
N PHE A 349 0.72 -0.01 -20.40
CA PHE A 349 -0.40 0.52 -21.18
C PHE A 349 -1.68 -0.29 -20.96
N GLU A 350 -1.59 -1.61 -21.07
CA GLU A 350 -2.69 -2.53 -20.82
C GLU A 350 -3.19 -2.43 -19.39
N LYS A 351 -2.25 -2.35 -18.44
CA LYS A 351 -2.54 -2.20 -17.03
C LYS A 351 -3.37 -0.94 -16.78
N PHE A 352 -2.90 0.19 -17.30
CA PHE A 352 -3.54 1.49 -17.12
C PHE A 352 -4.87 1.60 -17.86
N THR A 353 -4.99 1.03 -19.06
CA THR A 353 -6.14 1.20 -19.95
C THR A 353 -7.25 0.17 -19.72
N PHE A 354 -6.87 -1.08 -19.38
CA PHE A 354 -7.76 -2.24 -19.38
C PHE A 354 -7.84 -2.97 -18.03
N ALA A 355 -6.78 -2.98 -17.21
CA ALA A 355 -6.73 -3.81 -16.01
C ALA A 355 -7.01 -3.07 -14.69
N ASN A 356 -6.80 -1.75 -14.63
CA ASN A 356 -6.82 -1.02 -13.35
C ASN A 356 -8.24 -0.79 -12.79
N THR A 357 -8.86 -1.83 -12.22
CA THR A 357 -10.26 -1.87 -11.76
C THR A 357 -10.65 -0.83 -10.69
N THR A 358 -9.71 -0.04 -10.16
CA THR A 358 -10.00 0.96 -9.13
C THR A 358 -10.59 2.26 -9.69
N LEU A 359 -10.56 2.47 -11.00
CA LEU A 359 -11.20 3.63 -11.62
C LEU A 359 -12.63 3.27 -12.05
N GLN A 360 -13.60 3.79 -11.30
CA GLN A 360 -15.02 3.75 -11.66
C GLN A 360 -15.43 5.07 -12.30
N ASP A 361 -16.35 5.03 -13.26
CA ASP A 361 -17.01 6.24 -13.76
C ASP A 361 -17.99 6.79 -12.72
N ALA A 362 -18.64 7.91 -13.04
CA ALA A 362 -19.65 8.53 -12.16
C ALA A 362 -20.85 7.60 -11.86
N ASP A 363 -21.03 6.54 -12.66
CA ASP A 363 -22.13 5.58 -12.57
C ASP A 363 -21.70 4.27 -11.86
N GLY A 364 -20.46 4.19 -11.36
CA GLY A 364 -19.94 3.01 -10.65
C GLY A 364 -19.49 1.88 -11.58
N ASN A 365 -19.51 2.08 -12.90
CA ASN A 365 -18.98 1.08 -13.83
C ASN A 365 -17.45 1.15 -13.80
N THR A 366 -16.80 -0.01 -13.78
CA THR A 366 -15.35 -0.07 -14.00
C THR A 366 -15.05 0.42 -15.41
N LEU A 367 -14.44 1.60 -15.52
CA LEU A 367 -14.11 2.27 -16.79
C LEU A 367 -13.39 1.35 -17.79
N ASN A 368 -12.69 0.34 -17.29
CA ASN A 368 -11.82 -0.50 -18.10
C ASN A 368 -12.53 -1.63 -18.84
N ALA A 369 -13.69 -2.10 -18.36
CA ALA A 369 -14.44 -3.14 -19.06
C ALA A 369 -14.97 -2.60 -20.41
N ALA A 370 -15.45 -1.35 -20.40
CA ALA A 370 -15.87 -0.65 -21.60
C ALA A 370 -14.69 -0.37 -22.55
N ASN A 371 -13.53 0.05 -22.02
CA ASN A 371 -12.32 0.25 -22.84
C ASN A 371 -11.85 -1.04 -23.51
N LEU A 372 -11.89 -2.17 -22.81
CA LEU A 372 -11.51 -3.47 -23.36
C LEU A 372 -12.50 -3.92 -24.45
N ALA A 373 -13.81 -3.78 -24.21
CA ALA A 373 -14.84 -4.08 -25.20
C ALA A 373 -14.66 -3.22 -26.48
N ALA A 374 -14.46 -1.90 -26.32
CA ALA A 374 -14.22 -0.99 -27.44
C ALA A 374 -12.92 -1.32 -28.19
N PHE A 375 -11.87 -1.76 -27.48
CA PHE A 375 -10.64 -2.24 -28.10
C PHE A 375 -10.87 -3.54 -28.90
N ILE A 376 -11.65 -4.48 -28.37
CA ILE A 376 -12.04 -5.70 -29.08
C ILE A 376 -12.85 -5.38 -30.34
N ASP A 377 -13.76 -4.41 -30.29
CA ASP A 377 -14.52 -3.97 -31.46
C ASP A 377 -13.59 -3.40 -32.54
N LEU A 378 -12.60 -2.59 -32.15
CA LEU A 378 -11.56 -2.10 -33.07
C LEU A 378 -10.73 -3.25 -33.67
N LEU A 379 -10.37 -4.26 -32.89
CA LEU A 379 -9.66 -5.46 -33.38
C LEU A 379 -10.51 -6.28 -34.35
N ASN A 380 -11.82 -6.38 -34.12
CA ASN A 380 -12.75 -7.10 -34.98
C ASN A 380 -12.98 -6.37 -36.32
N LEU A 381 -12.80 -5.05 -36.36
CA LEU A 381 -12.82 -4.28 -37.61
C LEU A 381 -11.54 -4.47 -38.44
N SER A 382 -10.42 -4.78 -37.78
CA SER A 382 -9.16 -5.07 -38.45
C SER A 382 -9.07 -6.55 -38.86
N GLY A 383 -9.25 -6.83 -40.15
CA GLY A 383 -8.81 -8.08 -40.77
C GLY A 383 -9.85 -9.21 -40.91
N PRO A 384 -9.53 -10.28 -41.67
CA PRO A 384 -10.38 -11.45 -41.87
C PRO A 384 -10.33 -12.46 -40.71
N SER A 385 -9.45 -12.29 -39.72
CA SER A 385 -9.41 -13.21 -38.58
C SER A 385 -10.74 -13.18 -37.82
N ALA A 386 -11.20 -14.35 -37.36
CA ALA A 386 -12.52 -14.53 -36.76
C ALA A 386 -12.79 -13.48 -35.67
N ALA A 387 -14.03 -12.95 -35.67
CA ALA A 387 -14.46 -12.01 -34.65
C ALA A 387 -14.46 -12.70 -33.28
N ILE A 388 -13.95 -12.00 -32.27
CA ILE A 388 -13.95 -12.47 -30.88
C ILE A 388 -15.05 -11.76 -30.07
N PRO A 389 -15.67 -12.41 -29.07
CA PRO A 389 -16.67 -11.78 -28.22
C PRO A 389 -16.10 -10.57 -27.46
N ASN A 390 -16.88 -9.50 -27.31
CA ASN A 390 -16.48 -8.31 -26.54
C ASN A 390 -16.33 -8.56 -25.02
N THR A 391 -16.78 -9.71 -24.53
CA THR A 391 -16.61 -10.18 -23.14
C THR A 391 -15.29 -10.94 -22.92
N THR A 392 -14.44 -11.04 -23.94
CA THR A 392 -13.16 -11.75 -23.86
C THR A 392 -12.21 -11.06 -22.88
N LYS A 393 -11.68 -11.82 -21.92
CA LYS A 393 -10.76 -11.30 -20.88
C LYS A 393 -9.39 -10.91 -21.46
N LEU A 394 -8.76 -9.90 -20.85
CA LEU A 394 -7.44 -9.38 -21.26
C LEU A 394 -6.34 -10.47 -21.28
N GLY A 395 -6.33 -11.36 -20.28
CA GLY A 395 -5.35 -12.45 -20.18
C GLY A 395 -5.62 -13.65 -21.10
N SER A 396 -6.72 -13.65 -21.86
CA SER A 396 -7.09 -14.83 -22.66
C SER A 396 -6.21 -15.02 -23.90
N GLN A 397 -5.85 -16.27 -24.18
CA GLN A 397 -5.03 -16.61 -25.35
C GLN A 397 -5.68 -16.17 -26.67
N THR A 398 -7.00 -16.28 -26.78
CA THR A 398 -7.78 -15.86 -27.95
C THR A 398 -7.58 -14.39 -28.29
N LEU A 399 -7.59 -13.49 -27.29
CA LEU A 399 -7.32 -12.07 -27.51
C LEU A 399 -5.87 -11.84 -27.94
N ARG A 400 -4.91 -12.53 -27.31
CA ARG A 400 -3.48 -12.41 -27.62
C ARG A 400 -3.17 -12.86 -29.06
N ASP A 401 -3.80 -13.92 -29.53
CA ASP A 401 -3.66 -14.42 -30.89
C ASP A 401 -4.30 -13.47 -31.91
N LYS A 402 -5.46 -12.87 -31.57
CA LYS A 402 -6.10 -11.85 -32.41
C LYS A 402 -5.22 -10.60 -32.54
N ILE A 403 -4.64 -10.10 -31.44
CA ILE A 403 -3.69 -8.97 -31.48
C ILE A 403 -2.51 -9.28 -32.39
N ARG A 404 -1.94 -10.49 -32.29
CA ARG A 404 -0.83 -10.95 -33.13
C ARG A 404 -1.20 -10.98 -34.61
N ALA A 405 -2.35 -11.54 -34.96
CA ALA A 405 -2.83 -11.60 -36.34
C ALA A 405 -2.98 -10.19 -36.92
N VAL A 406 -3.66 -9.30 -36.18
CA VAL A 406 -3.88 -7.90 -36.60
C VAL A 406 -2.57 -7.15 -36.81
N ARG A 407 -1.58 -7.30 -35.91
CA ARG A 407 -0.26 -6.68 -36.06
C ARG A 407 0.48 -7.20 -37.29
N THR A 408 0.35 -8.48 -37.59
CA THR A 408 0.98 -9.12 -38.76
C THR A 408 0.36 -8.56 -40.05
N GLU A 409 -0.97 -8.44 -40.09
CA GLU A 409 -1.71 -7.90 -41.24
C GLU A 409 -1.44 -6.41 -41.49
N GLN A 410 -1.30 -5.62 -40.43
CA GLN A 410 -1.01 -4.20 -40.51
C GLN A 410 0.47 -3.89 -40.81
N GLY A 411 1.34 -4.91 -40.90
CA GLY A 411 2.75 -4.72 -41.22
C GLY A 411 3.59 -4.15 -40.08
N GLN A 412 3.35 -4.58 -38.83
CA GLN A 412 4.12 -4.19 -37.62
C GLN A 412 4.34 -2.67 -37.49
N LEU A 413 3.25 -1.90 -37.39
CA LEU A 413 3.25 -0.42 -37.33
C LEU A 413 3.87 0.23 -36.07
N ASP A 414 4.53 -0.54 -35.21
CA ASP A 414 4.99 -0.05 -33.90
C ASP A 414 6.52 0.00 -33.76
N LEU A 415 6.96 0.97 -32.96
CA LEU A 415 8.33 1.15 -32.46
C LEU A 415 8.88 -0.05 -31.67
N VAL A 416 8.03 -1.02 -31.28
CA VAL A 416 8.45 -2.14 -30.44
C VAL A 416 8.21 -3.48 -31.16
N PRO A 417 9.13 -3.89 -32.06
CA PRO A 417 8.99 -5.11 -32.88
C PRO A 417 8.86 -6.40 -32.05
N ASN A 418 9.15 -6.33 -30.75
CA ASN A 418 9.26 -7.48 -29.86
C ASN A 418 7.98 -7.78 -29.05
N ALA A 419 6.89 -7.04 -29.23
CA ALA A 419 5.64 -7.19 -28.43
C ALA A 419 4.42 -7.65 -29.27
N PRO A 420 4.47 -8.81 -29.97
CA PRO A 420 3.46 -9.18 -30.96
C PRO A 420 2.08 -9.51 -30.39
N THR A 421 1.96 -9.81 -29.10
CA THR A 421 0.69 -10.21 -28.44
C THR A 421 0.13 -9.14 -27.52
N GLN A 422 0.80 -8.00 -27.40
CA GLN A 422 0.44 -6.96 -26.45
C GLN A 422 -0.26 -5.79 -27.16
N ALA A 423 -1.20 -5.15 -26.47
CA ALA A 423 -1.77 -3.88 -26.86
C ALA A 423 -0.82 -2.74 -26.47
N THR A 424 -0.66 -1.77 -27.37
CA THR A 424 0.21 -0.61 -27.20
C THR A 424 -0.53 0.66 -27.64
N PRO A 425 -0.07 1.85 -27.23
CA PRO A 425 -0.66 3.11 -27.70
C PRO A 425 -0.69 3.22 -29.23
N ALA A 426 0.38 2.79 -29.90
CA ALA A 426 0.54 2.92 -31.34
C ALA A 426 -0.33 1.92 -32.13
N LEU A 427 -0.56 0.69 -31.63
CA LEU A 427 -1.54 -0.23 -32.19
C LEU A 427 -2.95 0.38 -32.14
N ILE A 428 -3.38 0.93 -31.00
CA ILE A 428 -4.70 1.56 -30.88
C ILE A 428 -4.82 2.76 -31.82
N ALA A 429 -3.78 3.59 -31.92
CA ALA A 429 -3.75 4.73 -32.83
C ALA A 429 -3.86 4.29 -34.30
N SER A 430 -3.27 3.16 -34.68
CA SER A 430 -3.41 2.57 -36.01
C SER A 430 -4.82 2.05 -36.26
N LEU A 431 -5.38 1.27 -35.32
CA LEU A 431 -6.72 0.71 -35.43
C LEU A 431 -7.78 1.79 -35.60
N ARG A 432 -7.64 2.92 -34.91
CA ARG A 432 -8.55 4.08 -35.05
C ARG A 432 -8.52 4.74 -36.43
N LYS A 433 -7.45 4.54 -37.22
CA LYS A 433 -7.34 5.07 -38.59
C LYS A 433 -8.00 4.16 -39.62
N LEU A 434 -8.32 2.91 -39.26
CA LEU A 434 -9.00 1.99 -40.16
C LEU A 434 -10.43 2.47 -40.38
N LYS A 435 -10.78 2.73 -41.64
CA LYS A 435 -12.18 2.98 -42.01
C LYS A 435 -12.95 1.68 -41.87
N PRO A 436 -14.22 1.71 -41.43
CA PRO A 436 -15.08 0.53 -41.43
C PRO A 436 -15.05 -0.07 -42.83
N LYS A 437 -14.61 -1.33 -42.96
CA LYS A 437 -14.72 -2.05 -44.22
C LYS A 437 -16.23 -2.13 -44.53
N PRO A 438 -16.70 -1.64 -45.69
CA PRO A 438 -18.11 -1.79 -46.05
C PRO A 438 -18.46 -3.26 -45.91
N ALA A 439 -19.53 -3.55 -45.15
CA ALA A 439 -19.94 -4.91 -44.84
C ALA A 439 -19.95 -5.70 -46.15
N ALA A 440 -19.23 -6.83 -46.17
CA ALA A 440 -19.27 -7.70 -47.33
C ALA A 440 -20.76 -7.97 -47.62
N PRO A 441 -21.24 -7.75 -48.86
CA PRO A 441 -22.65 -7.92 -49.18
C PRO A 441 -23.08 -9.27 -48.65
N ALA A 442 -24.11 -9.26 -47.79
CA ALA A 442 -24.59 -10.45 -47.12
C ALA A 442 -24.69 -11.57 -48.15
N ALA A 443 -23.95 -12.66 -47.94
CA ALA A 443 -23.96 -13.79 -48.85
C ALA A 443 -25.44 -14.13 -49.13
N PRO A 444 -25.86 -14.25 -50.40
CA PRO A 444 -27.26 -14.47 -50.72
C PRO A 444 -27.72 -15.67 -49.93
N THR A 445 -28.67 -15.45 -49.02
CA THR A 445 -29.32 -16.52 -48.29
C THR A 445 -30.02 -17.38 -49.33
N ASN A 446 -29.36 -18.47 -49.75
CA ASN A 446 -29.98 -19.49 -50.58
C ASN A 446 -31.19 -20.00 -49.80
N GLY A 447 -32.38 -19.54 -50.19
CA GLY A 447 -33.65 -20.01 -49.71
C GLY A 447 -33.85 -21.45 -50.13
N ALA A 448 -33.24 -22.39 -49.40
CA ALA A 448 -33.62 -23.79 -49.45
C ALA A 448 -34.90 -23.94 -48.63
N ALA A 449 -36.00 -24.22 -49.32
CA ALA A 449 -37.31 -24.49 -48.76
C ALA A 449 -37.24 -25.60 -47.71
N ASN A 450 -37.76 -25.33 -46.52
CA ASN A 450 -38.08 -26.33 -45.52
C ASN A 450 -39.18 -27.28 -46.05
N PRO A 451 -38.98 -28.61 -46.06
CA PRO A 451 -40.09 -29.55 -46.17
C PRO A 451 -40.85 -29.64 -44.84
N ALA A 452 -42.16 -29.81 -44.96
CA ALA A 452 -43.16 -29.80 -43.90
C ALA A 452 -42.95 -30.88 -42.81
N PRO A 453 -43.43 -30.66 -41.57
CA PRO A 453 -43.37 -31.64 -40.50
C PRO A 453 -44.44 -32.73 -40.71
N GLY A 454 -43.96 -33.93 -41.09
CA GLY A 454 -44.75 -35.16 -41.14
C GLY A 454 -44.93 -35.77 -39.76
N ALA A 455 -46.14 -36.26 -39.53
CA ALA A 455 -46.67 -36.77 -38.27
C ALA A 455 -46.26 -38.22 -37.93
N THR A 456 -46.38 -38.53 -36.62
CA THR A 456 -46.67 -39.81 -35.93
C THR A 456 -45.61 -40.94 -35.89
N PRO A 457 -45.70 -41.96 -34.98
CA PRO A 457 -46.50 -42.12 -33.75
C PRO A 457 -45.74 -42.67 -32.50
N ASN A 458 -46.48 -42.71 -31.38
CA ASN A 458 -46.29 -43.45 -30.11
C ASN A 458 -45.47 -44.77 -30.15
N ALA A 459 -44.64 -44.98 -29.12
CA ALA A 459 -44.34 -46.30 -28.55
C ALA A 459 -44.11 -46.21 -27.02
N ALA A 460 -44.54 -47.28 -26.34
CA ALA A 460 -44.97 -47.42 -24.95
C ALA A 460 -43.86 -47.48 -23.86
N PRO A 461 -44.23 -47.44 -22.56
CA PRO A 461 -43.30 -47.54 -21.43
C PRO A 461 -43.04 -49.00 -21.02
N ALA A 462 -41.82 -49.32 -20.62
CA ALA A 462 -41.47 -50.56 -19.95
C ALA A 462 -40.81 -50.26 -18.59
N ALA A 463 -41.32 -50.94 -17.57
CA ALA A 463 -40.99 -50.76 -16.18
C ALA A 463 -39.89 -51.72 -15.69
N THR A 464 -39.24 -51.31 -14.59
CA THR A 464 -38.65 -52.13 -13.50
C THR A 464 -37.46 -53.06 -13.77
N GLN A 465 -36.35 -52.83 -13.04
CA GLN A 465 -35.85 -53.83 -12.08
C GLN A 465 -34.92 -53.22 -11.02
N LYS A 466 -35.18 -53.62 -9.76
CA LYS A 466 -34.33 -53.44 -8.58
C LYS A 466 -33.12 -54.37 -8.65
N GLN A 467 -32.00 -53.94 -8.09
CA GLN A 467 -31.31 -54.62 -6.97
C GLN A 467 -30.56 -53.59 -6.15
#